data_AF-A0A6D2IHY8-F1
#
_entry.id   AF-A0A6D2IHY8-F1
#
_cell.length_a   1.000
_cell.length_b   1.000
_cell.length_c   1.000
_cell.angle_alpha   90.00
_cell.angle_beta   90.00
_cell.angle_gamma   90.00
#
_symmetry.space_group_name_H-M   'P 1'
#
loop_
_entity.id
_entity.type
_entity.pdbx_description
1 polymer ?
#
loop_
_entity_poly.entity_id
_entity_poly.type
_entity_poly.pdbx_seq_one_letter_code
_entity_poly.pdbx_strand_id
1 'polypeptide(L)'
;MSNSDNNARRGTSSNTTRRRLEMENEVINLPACDLSAAATRFKRTVIGRMFYREGRSMDAVIAMIPKPKIWDVEGRVRGLNLGNGQFQFDFDNEEDMERVLQKRPWHFNRWSFSLERWEPFTSELFPNTMLFWVRVTGVPVHFWNNENFTEIGKALGEVRGIEAHRSRFQVSLNADEPLQFERKVGFPNGDVGTVTFEYEGLQ
;
A
#
# COMPACT_ATOMS: atom_id res chain seq x y z
N MET A 1 72.93 31.07 -11.44
CA MET A 1 71.49 31.29 -11.71
C MET A 1 70.74 30.19 -11.01
N SER A 2 69.91 30.60 -10.05
CA SER A 2 69.43 29.81 -8.91
C SER A 2 67.94 29.49 -9.03
N ASN A 3 67.62 28.27 -8.61
CA ASN A 3 66.40 27.75 -7.95
C ASN A 3 65.00 27.96 -8.55
N SER A 4 64.42 26.82 -8.92
CA SER A 4 63.21 26.18 -8.34
C SER A 4 62.29 27.03 -7.46
N ASP A 5 60.97 26.97 -7.72
CA ASP A 5 60.11 26.09 -6.91
C ASP A 5 58.71 25.91 -7.51
N ASN A 6 58.37 24.62 -7.68
CA ASN A 6 57.03 24.12 -7.96
C ASN A 6 56.22 24.14 -6.65
N ASN A 7 55.04 24.75 -6.65
CA ASN A 7 54.11 24.60 -5.53
C ASN A 7 52.79 23.91 -5.94
N ALA A 8 52.42 22.99 -5.05
CA ALA A 8 51.43 21.95 -5.14
C ALA A 8 50.00 22.45 -5.38
N ARG A 9 49.25 21.69 -6.17
CA ARG A 9 47.77 21.74 -6.18
C ARG A 9 47.19 20.38 -5.83
N ARG A 10 46.26 20.42 -4.87
CA ARG A 10 45.08 19.55 -4.68
C ARG A 10 45.28 18.12 -4.18
N GLY A 11 45.02 17.93 -2.88
CA GLY A 11 44.82 16.61 -2.24
C GLY A 11 43.66 16.51 -1.24
N THR A 12 42.87 17.58 -1.03
CA THR A 12 41.91 17.65 0.10
C THR A 12 40.50 17.11 -0.19
N SER A 13 40.13 16.90 -1.46
CA SER A 13 38.73 16.57 -1.82
C SER A 13 38.35 15.10 -1.62
N SER A 14 39.31 14.16 -1.67
CA SER A 14 39.02 12.72 -1.63
C SER A 14 38.72 12.21 -0.22
N ASN A 15 39.44 12.71 0.79
CA ASN A 15 39.26 12.30 2.19
C ASN A 15 37.93 12.81 2.77
N THR A 16 37.51 14.03 2.42
CA THR A 16 36.22 14.57 2.89
C THR A 16 35.05 13.80 2.30
N THR A 17 35.10 13.46 1.01
CA THR A 17 34.07 12.64 0.35
C THR A 17 34.05 11.22 0.91
N ARG A 18 35.21 10.61 1.14
CA ARG A 18 35.30 9.27 1.73
C ARG A 18 34.72 9.22 3.14
N ARG A 19 35.07 10.20 3.99
CA ARG A 19 34.54 10.31 5.35
C ARG A 19 33.03 10.54 5.37
N ARG A 20 32.51 11.32 4.41
CA ARG A 20 31.06 11.53 4.24
C ARG A 20 30.34 10.23 3.90
N LEU A 21 30.86 9.47 2.93
CA LEU A 21 30.32 8.18 2.53
C LEU A 21 30.41 7.15 3.68
N GLU A 22 31.47 7.18 4.47
CA GLU A 22 31.62 6.32 5.66
C GLU A 22 30.55 6.65 6.72
N MET A 23 30.24 7.93 6.95
CA MET A 23 29.16 8.35 7.85
C MET A 23 27.77 8.01 7.31
N GLU A 24 27.53 8.12 6.01
CA GLU A 24 26.24 7.76 5.39
C GLU A 24 25.92 6.26 5.49
N ASN A 25 26.93 5.40 5.64
CA ASN A 25 26.77 3.96 5.83
C ASN A 25 26.78 3.53 7.31
N GLU A 26 27.01 4.46 8.25
CA GLU A 26 26.99 4.16 9.68
C GLU A 26 25.55 3.90 10.14
N VAL A 27 25.29 2.69 10.65
CA VAL A 27 23.96 2.30 11.10
C VAL A 27 23.69 2.87 12.49
N ILE A 28 22.69 3.74 12.60
CA ILE A 28 22.21 4.26 13.88
C ILE A 28 21.33 3.19 14.55
N ASN A 29 21.77 2.69 15.71
CA ASN A 29 21.02 1.71 16.49
C ASN A 29 20.03 2.42 17.42
N LEU A 30 18.74 2.18 17.21
CA LEU A 30 17.66 2.72 18.03
C LEU A 30 17.49 1.89 19.32
N PRO A 31 17.11 2.51 20.46
CA PRO A 31 16.75 1.77 21.66
C PRO A 31 15.46 0.97 21.47
N ALA A 32 15.25 -0.03 22.34
CA ALA A 32 14.02 -0.80 22.36
C ALA A 32 12.79 0.11 22.58
N CYS A 33 11.69 -0.20 21.88
CA CYS A 33 10.44 0.53 21.97
C CYS A 33 9.42 -0.25 22.82
N ASP A 34 8.70 0.44 23.71
CA ASP A 34 7.54 -0.12 24.39
C ASP A 34 6.35 -0.19 23.43
N LEU A 35 6.12 -1.38 22.89
CA LEU A 35 5.05 -1.63 21.93
C LEU A 35 3.64 -1.49 22.54
N SER A 36 3.48 -1.67 23.85
CA SER A 36 2.18 -1.52 24.53
C SER A 36 1.80 -0.05 24.63
N ALA A 37 2.75 0.79 25.03
CA ALA A 37 2.58 2.24 25.03
C ALA A 37 2.35 2.78 23.61
N ALA A 38 3.08 2.26 22.62
CA ALA A 38 2.90 2.61 21.22
C ALA A 38 1.50 2.22 20.70
N ALA A 39 1.04 1.00 20.96
CA ALA A 39 -0.30 0.55 20.56
C ALA A 39 -1.42 1.39 21.18
N THR A 40 -1.26 1.81 22.44
CA THR A 40 -2.21 2.72 23.09
C THR A 40 -2.22 4.10 22.42
N ARG A 41 -1.03 4.62 22.07
CA ARG A 41 -0.86 5.92 21.41
C ARG A 41 -1.43 5.94 20.00
N PHE A 42 -1.18 4.90 19.21
CA PHE A 42 -1.54 4.82 17.80
C PHE A 42 -2.81 4.01 17.54
N LYS A 43 -3.62 3.77 18.59
CA LYS A 43 -4.85 2.98 18.48
C LYS A 43 -5.81 3.49 17.39
N ARG A 44 -5.85 4.79 17.12
CA ARG A 44 -6.72 5.43 16.11
C ARG A 44 -5.94 5.95 14.92
N THR A 45 -4.80 5.33 14.64
CA THR A 45 -3.90 5.74 13.57
C THR A 45 -4.02 4.75 12.42
N VAL A 46 -4.12 5.31 11.21
CA VAL A 46 -4.03 4.57 9.96
C VAL A 46 -2.75 4.99 9.27
N ILE A 47 -1.99 4.01 8.80
CA ILE A 47 -0.85 4.24 7.92
C ILE A 47 -1.29 4.03 6.49
N GLY A 48 -0.81 4.85 5.57
CA GLY A 48 -0.98 4.64 4.16
C GLY A 48 0.34 4.72 3.41
N ARG A 49 0.39 4.02 2.27
CA ARG A 49 1.55 4.01 1.36
C ARG A 49 1.08 4.33 -0.05
N MET A 50 1.77 5.25 -0.72
CA MET A 50 1.52 5.61 -2.12
C MET A 50 2.35 4.75 -3.07
N PHE A 51 1.69 4.10 -4.03
CA PHE A 51 2.36 3.23 -5.01
C PHE A 51 2.80 3.96 -6.29
N TYR A 52 2.08 5.01 -6.67
CA TYR A 52 2.38 5.76 -7.89
C TYR A 52 2.69 7.23 -7.58
N ARG A 53 3.87 7.69 -8.02
CA ARG A 53 4.43 9.00 -7.65
C ARG A 53 4.59 10.01 -8.79
N GLU A 54 4.14 9.76 -10.03
CA GLU A 54 4.40 10.69 -11.17
C GLU A 54 3.90 12.13 -10.92
N GLY A 55 4.76 12.98 -10.35
CA GLY A 55 4.49 14.39 -10.07
C GLY A 55 3.47 14.67 -8.97
N ARG A 56 3.05 13.68 -8.17
CA ARG A 56 1.96 13.87 -7.21
C ARG A 56 2.48 14.16 -5.81
N SER A 57 1.94 15.21 -5.20
CA SER A 57 2.27 15.58 -3.82
C SER A 57 1.48 14.72 -2.84
N MET A 58 2.20 14.03 -1.95
CA MET A 58 1.59 13.37 -0.80
C MET A 58 0.89 14.36 0.12
N ASP A 59 1.40 15.58 0.24
CA ASP A 59 0.77 16.63 1.04
C ASP A 59 -0.62 16.98 0.47
N ALA A 60 -0.81 16.87 -0.85
CA ALA A 60 -2.12 17.02 -1.46
C ALA A 60 -3.08 15.88 -1.07
N VAL A 61 -2.60 14.63 -1.02
CA VAL A 61 -3.40 13.48 -0.53
C VAL A 61 -3.81 13.72 0.92
N ILE A 62 -2.85 14.08 1.79
CA ILE A 62 -3.07 14.39 3.20
C ILE A 62 -4.08 15.52 3.39
N ALA A 63 -4.01 16.56 2.57
CA ALA A 63 -4.89 17.72 2.68
C ALA A 63 -6.29 17.51 2.07
N MET A 64 -6.42 16.66 1.04
CA MET A 64 -7.68 16.51 0.30
C MET A 64 -8.52 15.34 0.77
N ILE A 65 -7.90 14.18 1.04
CA ILE A 65 -8.61 12.92 1.27
C ILE A 65 -9.50 12.94 2.52
N PRO A 66 -9.08 13.50 3.68
CA PRO A 66 -9.91 13.47 4.88
C PRO A 66 -11.12 14.42 4.86
N LYS A 67 -11.39 15.07 3.72
CA LYS A 67 -12.54 15.97 3.59
C LYS A 67 -13.85 15.17 3.64
N PRO A 68 -14.92 15.71 4.25
CA PRO A 68 -16.22 15.04 4.34
C PRO A 68 -16.78 14.55 3.00
N LYS A 69 -16.51 15.27 1.90
CA LYS A 69 -16.95 14.86 0.56
C LYS A 69 -16.31 13.56 0.04
N ILE A 70 -15.20 13.10 0.63
CA ILE A 70 -14.46 11.92 0.19
C ILE A 70 -14.60 10.80 1.22
N TRP A 71 -14.22 11.02 2.47
CA TRP A 71 -14.27 10.00 3.51
C TRP A 71 -15.56 9.99 4.33
N ASP A 72 -16.30 11.10 4.32
CA ASP A 72 -17.53 11.27 5.10
C ASP A 72 -17.30 10.96 6.59
N VAL A 73 -16.27 11.61 7.13
CA VAL A 73 -15.90 11.54 8.55
C VAL A 73 -16.61 12.64 9.32
N GLU A 74 -17.15 12.30 10.49
CA GLU A 74 -17.81 13.26 11.38
C GLU A 74 -16.79 13.99 12.27
N GLY A 75 -15.76 13.27 12.70
CA GLY A 75 -14.67 13.76 13.52
C GLY A 75 -13.55 14.44 12.71
N ARG A 76 -12.55 14.98 13.42
CA ARG A 76 -11.35 15.50 12.78
C ARG A 76 -10.39 14.36 12.45
N VAL A 77 -9.72 14.51 11.32
CA VAL A 77 -8.64 13.63 10.89
C VAL A 77 -7.40 14.48 10.64
N ARG A 78 -6.28 14.12 11.26
CA ARG A 78 -5.01 14.84 11.12
C ARG A 78 -4.06 13.96 10.33
N GLY A 79 -3.55 14.47 9.20
CA GLY A 79 -2.58 13.74 8.41
C GLY A 79 -1.16 14.25 8.61
N LEU A 80 -0.19 13.35 8.53
CA LEU A 80 1.24 13.64 8.61
C LEU A 80 1.98 12.83 7.55
N ASN A 81 2.89 13.50 6.84
CA ASN A 81 3.80 12.87 5.89
C ASN A 81 4.95 12.22 6.67
N LEU A 82 5.13 10.92 6.52
CA LEU A 82 6.18 10.15 7.22
C LEU A 82 7.47 10.04 6.39
N GLY A 83 7.48 10.54 5.15
CA GLY A 83 8.55 10.29 4.20
C GLY A 83 8.44 8.90 3.56
N ASN A 84 9.38 8.56 2.68
CA ASN A 84 9.50 7.25 2.03
C ASN A 84 8.23 6.72 1.32
N GLY A 85 7.27 7.59 1.00
CA GLY A 85 6.00 7.19 0.37
C GLY A 85 4.91 6.80 1.36
N GLN A 86 5.17 6.93 2.67
CA GLN A 86 4.24 6.66 3.74
C GLN A 86 3.66 7.94 4.33
N PHE A 87 2.42 7.86 4.78
CA PHE A 87 1.75 8.91 5.54
C PHE A 87 0.92 8.27 6.65
N GLN A 88 0.57 9.06 7.66
CA GLN A 88 -0.37 8.64 8.70
C GLN A 88 -1.59 9.54 8.73
N PHE A 89 -2.70 8.99 9.20
CA PHE A 89 -3.90 9.72 9.59
C PHE A 89 -4.31 9.33 11.01
N ASP A 90 -4.42 10.33 11.88
CA ASP A 90 -4.92 10.17 13.24
C ASP A 90 -6.39 10.59 13.28
N PHE A 91 -7.25 9.67 13.74
CA PHE A 91 -8.69 9.86 13.85
C PHE A 91 -9.11 10.20 15.28
N ASP A 92 -10.01 11.15 15.44
CA ASP A 92 -10.64 11.39 16.74
C ASP A 92 -11.69 10.31 17.08
N ASN A 93 -12.40 9.78 16.06
CA ASN A 93 -13.44 8.76 16.18
C ASN A 93 -13.00 7.41 15.57
N GLU A 94 -13.16 6.33 16.34
CA GLU A 94 -12.86 4.96 15.91
C GLU A 94 -13.80 4.48 14.79
N GLU A 95 -15.08 4.82 14.87
CA GLU A 95 -16.09 4.39 13.90
C GLU A 95 -15.84 5.02 12.52
N ASP A 96 -15.39 6.28 12.49
CA ASP A 96 -14.97 6.96 11.26
C ASP A 96 -13.76 6.22 10.64
N MET A 97 -12.78 5.83 11.47
CA MET A 97 -11.61 5.09 11.03
C MET A 97 -12.00 3.73 10.45
N GLU A 98 -12.86 2.97 11.13
CA GLU A 98 -13.35 1.68 10.64
C GLU A 98 -14.12 1.82 9.33
N ARG A 99 -15.02 2.81 9.24
CA ARG A 99 -15.74 3.12 7.99
C ARG A 99 -14.77 3.44 6.85
N VAL A 100 -13.71 4.21 7.10
CA VAL A 100 -12.69 4.50 6.09
C VAL A 100 -11.92 3.23 5.70
N LEU A 101 -11.55 2.37 6.64
CA LEU A 101 -10.83 1.14 6.33
C LEU A 101 -11.71 0.11 5.59
N GLN A 102 -13.03 0.15 5.75
CA GLN A 102 -13.98 -0.73 5.06
C GLN A 102 -14.26 -0.29 3.61
N LYS A 103 -14.14 1.01 3.30
CA LYS A 103 -14.37 1.57 1.95
C LYS A 103 -13.21 1.35 0.96
N ARG A 104 -12.25 0.46 1.28
CA ARG A 104 -11.15 0.07 0.36
C ARG A 104 -11.70 -0.61 -0.91
N PRO A 105 -11.04 -0.48 -2.07
CA PRO A 105 -9.72 0.13 -2.29
C PRO A 105 -9.82 1.64 -2.51
N TRP A 106 -8.89 2.39 -1.92
CA TRP A 106 -8.83 3.84 -2.10
C TRP A 106 -8.08 4.21 -3.37
N HIS A 107 -8.88 4.47 -4.41
CA HIS A 107 -8.47 5.16 -5.60
C HIS A 107 -9.24 6.48 -5.66
N PHE A 108 -8.56 7.63 -5.73
CA PHE A 108 -9.23 8.92 -5.85
C PHE A 108 -8.43 9.84 -6.78
N ASN A 109 -9.08 10.36 -7.82
CA ASN A 109 -8.44 11.28 -8.77
C ASN A 109 -7.09 10.74 -9.30
N ARG A 110 -7.09 9.44 -9.69
CA ARG A 110 -5.93 8.65 -10.11
C ARG A 110 -4.90 8.37 -9.00
N TRP A 111 -5.05 8.84 -7.78
CA TRP A 111 -4.19 8.44 -6.65
C TRP A 111 -4.52 7.01 -6.25
N SER A 112 -3.49 6.18 -6.15
CA SER A 112 -3.62 4.80 -5.64
C SER A 112 -2.72 4.65 -4.42
N PHE A 113 -3.35 4.36 -3.29
CA PHE A 113 -2.66 4.14 -2.03
C PHE A 113 -3.36 3.04 -1.22
N SER A 114 -2.58 2.35 -0.41
CA SER A 114 -3.06 1.42 0.59
C SER A 114 -3.30 2.20 1.88
N LEU A 115 -4.20 1.68 2.72
CA LEU A 115 -4.40 2.15 4.09
C LEU A 115 -4.49 0.92 4.97
N GLU A 116 -3.83 0.89 6.11
CA GLU A 116 -4.01 -0.13 7.14
C GLU A 116 -3.97 0.49 8.53
N ARG A 117 -4.64 -0.15 9.49
CA ARG A 117 -4.53 0.25 10.90
C ARG A 117 -3.07 0.14 11.29
N TRP A 118 -2.58 1.10 12.08
CA TRP A 118 -1.23 1.03 12.59
C TRP A 118 -1.02 -0.26 13.39
N GLU A 119 0.10 -0.92 13.11
CA GLU A 119 0.71 -1.97 13.91
C GLU A 119 2.22 -1.70 13.99
N PRO A 120 2.98 -2.30 14.92
CA PRO A 120 4.43 -2.17 14.90
C PRO A 120 5.04 -2.68 13.59
N PHE A 121 5.64 -1.77 12.80
CA PHE A 121 6.31 -2.10 11.55
C PHE A 121 7.66 -1.39 11.44
N THR A 122 8.59 -2.01 10.70
CA THR A 122 9.87 -1.40 10.28
C THR A 122 10.04 -1.39 8.77
N SER A 123 9.15 -2.07 8.04
CA SER A 123 9.21 -2.18 6.59
C SER A 123 8.68 -0.91 5.92
N GLU A 124 9.45 -0.37 4.97
CA GLU A 124 9.00 0.73 4.10
C GLU A 124 7.88 0.31 3.14
N LEU A 125 7.63 -1.00 3.02
CA LEU A 125 6.57 -1.53 2.17
C LEU A 125 5.20 -1.51 2.85
N PHE A 126 5.13 -1.29 4.16
CA PHE A 126 3.85 -1.29 4.88
C PHE A 126 3.09 0.04 4.67
N PRO A 127 1.76 0.01 4.49
CA PRO A 127 0.97 -1.14 4.08
C PRO A 127 1.18 -1.49 2.61
N ASN A 128 1.16 -2.78 2.29
CA ASN A 128 1.37 -3.25 0.92
C ASN A 128 0.14 -3.90 0.28
N THR A 129 -1.02 -3.76 0.92
CA THR A 129 -2.18 -4.55 0.56
C THR A 129 -3.31 -3.68 0.04
N MET A 130 -3.93 -4.11 -1.07
CA MET A 130 -5.16 -3.52 -1.59
C MET A 130 -6.28 -4.56 -1.59
N LEU A 131 -7.46 -4.13 -1.15
CA LEU A 131 -8.65 -4.97 -1.09
C LEU A 131 -9.57 -4.60 -2.24
N PHE A 132 -9.90 -5.55 -3.13
CA PHE A 132 -10.77 -5.33 -4.28
C PHE A 132 -11.97 -6.25 -4.23
N TRP A 133 -13.14 -5.74 -4.61
CA TRP A 133 -14.19 -6.60 -5.16
C TRP A 133 -13.86 -6.91 -6.61
N VAL A 134 -13.89 -8.20 -6.96
CA VAL A 134 -13.57 -8.69 -8.30
C VAL A 134 -14.77 -9.45 -8.82
N ARG A 135 -15.35 -8.97 -9.93
CA ARG A 135 -16.35 -9.70 -10.68
C ARG A 135 -15.65 -10.66 -11.65
N VAL A 136 -16.14 -11.89 -11.69
CA VAL A 136 -15.63 -12.94 -12.56
C VAL A 136 -16.62 -13.16 -13.70
N THR A 137 -16.11 -13.31 -14.92
CA THR A 137 -16.91 -13.83 -16.04
C THR A 137 -16.24 -15.06 -16.66
N GLY A 138 -16.98 -15.85 -17.44
CA GLY A 138 -16.48 -17.08 -18.07
C GLY A 138 -16.66 -18.37 -17.23
N VAL A 139 -17.25 -18.27 -16.03
CA VAL A 139 -17.62 -19.44 -15.21
C VAL A 139 -19.07 -19.85 -15.50
N PRO A 140 -19.35 -21.08 -15.95
CA PRO A 140 -20.73 -21.55 -16.15
C PRO A 140 -21.55 -21.52 -14.86
N VAL A 141 -22.84 -21.18 -14.96
CA VAL A 141 -23.71 -20.88 -13.81
C VAL A 141 -23.85 -22.02 -12.79
N HIS A 142 -23.76 -23.28 -13.21
CA HIS A 142 -23.82 -24.43 -12.30
C HIS A 142 -22.55 -24.59 -11.43
N PHE A 143 -21.46 -23.89 -11.76
CA PHE A 143 -20.27 -23.78 -10.91
C PHE A 143 -20.34 -22.56 -9.96
N TRP A 144 -21.42 -21.78 -9.96
CA TRP A 144 -21.56 -20.61 -9.07
C TRP A 144 -21.89 -21.01 -7.65
N ASN A 145 -20.84 -21.33 -6.89
CA ASN A 145 -20.90 -21.60 -5.46
C ASN A 145 -19.68 -21.01 -4.76
N ASN A 146 -19.75 -20.93 -3.43
CA ASN A 146 -18.69 -20.29 -2.65
C ASN A 146 -17.35 -21.02 -2.74
N GLU A 147 -17.34 -22.34 -2.84
CA GLU A 147 -16.12 -23.15 -2.92
C GLU A 147 -15.34 -22.83 -4.20
N ASN A 148 -16.00 -22.85 -5.35
CA ASN A 148 -15.36 -22.54 -6.64
C ASN A 148 -14.86 -21.09 -6.70
N PHE A 149 -15.64 -20.14 -6.20
CA PHE A 149 -15.21 -18.73 -6.16
C PHE A 149 -14.07 -18.50 -5.16
N THR A 150 -13.99 -19.29 -4.09
CA THR A 150 -12.83 -19.30 -3.20
C THR A 150 -11.57 -19.74 -3.95
N GLU A 151 -11.63 -20.84 -4.70
CA GLU A 151 -10.48 -21.37 -5.43
C GLU A 151 -10.02 -20.42 -6.55
N ILE A 152 -10.97 -19.81 -7.27
CA ILE A 152 -10.64 -18.77 -8.25
C ILE A 152 -9.97 -17.57 -7.56
N GLY A 153 -10.52 -17.10 -6.43
CA GLY A 153 -9.97 -15.95 -5.71
C GLY A 153 -8.59 -16.20 -5.10
N LYS A 154 -8.34 -17.41 -4.58
CA LYS A 154 -7.02 -17.84 -4.07
C LYS A 154 -5.91 -17.76 -5.12
N ALA A 155 -6.27 -17.91 -6.39
CA ALA A 155 -5.33 -17.77 -7.48
C ALA A 155 -4.81 -16.33 -7.63
N LEU A 156 -5.58 -15.33 -7.18
CA LEU A 156 -5.22 -13.92 -7.19
C LEU A 156 -4.58 -13.48 -5.86
N GLY A 157 -5.12 -13.89 -4.72
CA GLY A 157 -4.62 -13.52 -3.39
C GLY A 157 -5.50 -14.03 -2.26
N GLU A 158 -5.48 -13.36 -1.11
CA GLU A 158 -6.25 -13.80 0.06
C GLU A 158 -7.72 -13.38 -0.07
N VAL A 159 -8.62 -14.35 -0.13
CA VAL A 159 -10.07 -14.11 -0.23
C VAL A 159 -10.64 -13.65 1.11
N ARG A 160 -11.31 -12.51 1.12
CA ARG A 160 -11.93 -11.88 2.31
C ARG A 160 -13.45 -11.98 2.34
N GLY A 161 -14.08 -12.18 1.18
CA GLY A 161 -15.55 -12.25 1.06
C GLY A 161 -15.99 -12.87 -0.26
N ILE A 162 -17.17 -13.46 -0.31
CA ILE A 162 -17.69 -14.14 -1.50
C ILE A 162 -19.17 -13.87 -1.68
N GLU A 163 -19.56 -13.52 -2.90
CA GLU A 163 -20.95 -13.37 -3.32
C GLU A 163 -21.15 -14.13 -4.64
N ALA A 164 -21.15 -15.47 -4.56
CA ALA A 164 -21.21 -16.33 -5.74
C ALA A 164 -22.44 -16.08 -6.64
N HIS A 165 -23.59 -15.74 -6.04
CA HIS A 165 -24.82 -15.38 -6.76
C HIS A 165 -24.70 -14.12 -7.62
N ARG A 166 -23.69 -13.28 -7.37
CA ARG A 166 -23.33 -12.09 -8.18
C ARG A 166 -22.05 -12.28 -8.99
N SER A 167 -21.53 -13.51 -9.04
CA SER A 167 -20.26 -13.85 -9.67
C SER A 167 -19.12 -12.93 -9.23
N ARG A 168 -18.99 -12.67 -7.92
CA ARG A 168 -17.91 -11.84 -7.39
C ARG A 168 -17.36 -12.33 -6.06
N PHE A 169 -16.11 -11.97 -5.79
CA PHE A 169 -15.44 -12.18 -4.50
C PHE A 169 -14.62 -10.95 -4.13
N GLN A 170 -14.28 -10.82 -2.85
CA GLN A 170 -13.39 -9.80 -2.35
C GLN A 170 -12.02 -10.43 -2.10
N VAL A 171 -10.96 -9.85 -2.66
CA VAL A 171 -9.58 -10.37 -2.56
C VAL A 171 -8.61 -9.29 -2.13
N SER A 172 -7.70 -9.68 -1.26
CA SER A 172 -6.60 -8.89 -0.74
C SER A 172 -5.33 -9.20 -1.55
N LEU A 173 -4.80 -8.19 -2.25
CA LEU A 173 -3.70 -8.31 -3.20
C LEU A 173 -2.48 -7.50 -2.77
N ASN A 174 -1.30 -8.01 -3.13
CA ASN A 174 -0.06 -7.24 -3.05
C ASN A 174 -0.11 -6.09 -4.06
N ALA A 175 0.04 -4.87 -3.58
CA ALA A 175 -0.07 -3.66 -4.36
C ALA A 175 1.14 -3.39 -5.28
N ASP A 176 2.28 -4.03 -5.00
CA ASP A 176 3.48 -3.97 -5.84
C ASP A 176 3.45 -5.01 -6.98
N GLU A 177 2.47 -5.93 -6.99
CA GLU A 177 2.30 -6.94 -8.03
C GLU A 177 1.28 -6.50 -9.10
N PRO A 178 1.51 -6.84 -10.39
CA PRO A 178 0.58 -6.50 -11.46
C PRO A 178 -0.74 -7.25 -11.30
N LEU A 179 -1.86 -6.54 -11.50
CA LEU A 179 -3.19 -7.14 -11.52
C LEU A 179 -3.33 -8.11 -12.70
N GLN A 180 -4.00 -9.23 -12.44
CA GLN A 180 -4.33 -10.24 -13.45
C GLN A 180 -5.77 -10.02 -13.91
N PHE A 181 -5.98 -9.88 -15.22
CA PHE A 181 -7.32 -9.63 -15.79
C PHE A 181 -7.96 -10.87 -16.42
N GLU A 182 -7.19 -11.93 -16.61
CA GLU A 182 -7.67 -13.19 -17.14
C GLU A 182 -6.85 -14.38 -16.63
N ARG A 183 -7.46 -15.56 -16.58
CA ARG A 183 -6.77 -16.81 -16.22
C ARG A 183 -7.47 -18.03 -16.81
N LYS A 184 -6.72 -19.10 -17.05
CA LYS A 184 -7.30 -20.41 -17.40
C LYS A 184 -7.91 -21.08 -16.17
N VAL A 185 -9.04 -21.75 -16.37
CA VAL A 185 -9.72 -22.57 -15.34
C VAL A 185 -9.93 -23.97 -15.88
N GLY A 186 -9.64 -25.00 -15.07
CA GLY A 186 -9.94 -26.39 -15.40
C GLY A 186 -11.26 -26.81 -14.76
N PHE A 187 -12.09 -27.53 -15.51
CA PHE A 187 -13.35 -28.07 -15.03
C PHE A 187 -13.22 -29.58 -14.72
N PRO A 188 -14.06 -30.15 -13.84
CA PRO A 188 -13.99 -31.57 -13.47
C PRO A 188 -14.14 -32.55 -14.63
N ASN A 189 -14.74 -32.13 -15.74
CA ASN A 189 -14.89 -32.95 -16.95
C ASN A 189 -13.61 -32.95 -17.84
N GLY A 190 -12.56 -32.24 -17.44
CA GLY A 190 -11.31 -32.09 -18.19
C GLY A 190 -11.26 -30.89 -19.14
N ASP A 191 -12.38 -30.17 -19.31
CA ASP A 191 -12.40 -28.97 -20.15
C ASP A 191 -11.59 -27.83 -19.52
N VAL A 192 -11.03 -26.98 -20.37
CA VAL A 192 -10.32 -25.77 -19.95
C VAL A 192 -11.05 -24.53 -20.47
N GLY A 193 -11.49 -23.69 -19.54
CA GLY A 193 -12.08 -22.39 -19.81
C GLY A 193 -11.09 -21.24 -19.62
N THR A 194 -11.57 -20.03 -19.91
CA THR A 194 -10.90 -18.78 -19.53
C THR A 194 -11.87 -17.96 -18.70
N VAL A 195 -11.42 -17.48 -17.55
CA VAL A 195 -12.16 -16.53 -16.73
C VAL A 195 -11.52 -15.15 -16.86
N THR A 196 -12.34 -14.11 -16.83
CA THR A 196 -11.86 -12.72 -16.78
C THR A 196 -12.22 -12.09 -15.44
N PHE A 197 -11.39 -11.14 -15.02
CA PHE A 197 -11.49 -10.44 -13.75
C PHE A 197 -11.71 -8.95 -13.98
N GLU A 198 -12.80 -8.43 -13.44
CA GLU A 198 -13.13 -7.01 -13.43
C GLU A 198 -13.02 -6.48 -12.00
N TYR A 199 -12.06 -5.59 -11.76
CA TYR A 199 -11.82 -4.97 -10.45
C TYR A 199 -12.76 -3.78 -10.23
N GLU A 200 -13.66 -3.87 -9.25
CA GLU A 200 -14.55 -2.77 -8.88
C GLU A 200 -13.73 -1.59 -8.34
N GLY A 201 -13.97 -0.40 -8.89
CA GLY A 201 -13.22 0.82 -8.54
C GLY A 201 -11.91 1.00 -9.31
N LEU A 202 -11.53 0.11 -10.23
CA LEU A 202 -10.40 0.39 -11.13
C LEU A 202 -10.94 1.01 -12.43
N GLN A 203 -10.95 2.35 -12.52
CA GLN A 203 -11.34 3.12 -13.73
C GLN A 203 -10.25 4.08 -14.19
#